data_AF-A0A0G0T3I0-F1
#
_entry.id   AF-A0A0G0T3I0-F1
#
_cell.length_a   1.000
_cell.length_b   1.000
_cell.length_c   1.000
_cell.angle_alpha   90.00
_cell.angle_beta   90.00
_cell.angle_gamma   90.00
#
_symmetry.space_group_name_H-M   'P 1'
#
loop_
_entity.id
_entity.type
_entity.pdbx_description
1 polymer ?
#
loop_
_entity_poly.entity_id
_entity_poly.type
_entity_poly.pdbx_seq_one_letter_code
_entity_poly.pdbx_strand_id
1 'polypeptide(L)'
;MKTIKVSIRDENTLVLQEDANKGDLIDLKSLHDLDIDKTTITAVVNSIRRKEFNDALQDALQKETEQIKRESDLRLEIKVKEVIAEKDQKITRLEDQIENSSQAQELAIIKAVDPIEKERDQIKIQKESIEISYKEEIERLKDMKTKLSTKMLGETLEQHCEIEFEKLRSTAFKYAIFDKDNDASSGSKGDYIYRESDEQGNEFISIMFEMKNENEETAIKRRNEDFLKELDKDRTEKKCEYA
;
A
#
# COMPACT_ATOMS: atom_id res chain seq x y z
N MET A 1 -112.61 75.88 -39.65
CA MET A 1 -111.42 75.03 -39.65
C MET A 1 -110.82 75.09 -38.26
N LYS A 2 -111.03 74.04 -37.47
CA LYS A 2 -110.36 73.85 -36.18
C LYS A 2 -109.43 72.64 -36.27
N THR A 3 -108.40 72.60 -35.43
CA THR A 3 -107.54 71.43 -35.29
C THR A 3 -108.22 70.44 -34.34
N ILE A 4 -108.41 69.20 -34.76
CA ILE A 4 -109.10 68.16 -34.00
C ILE A 4 -108.09 67.34 -33.21
N LYS A 5 -108.36 67.13 -31.93
CA LYS A 5 -107.55 66.21 -31.10
C LYS A 5 -107.88 64.75 -31.43
N VAL A 6 -106.83 63.96 -31.65
CA VAL A 6 -106.91 62.52 -31.89
C VAL A 6 -105.93 61.76 -31.02
N SER A 7 -106.25 60.51 -30.69
CA SER A 7 -105.37 59.58 -29.98
C SER A 7 -105.08 58.36 -30.84
N ILE A 8 -103.85 57.82 -30.77
CA ILE A 8 -103.47 56.58 -31.46
C ILE A 8 -104.09 55.38 -30.74
N ARG A 9 -104.88 54.56 -31.45
CA ARG A 9 -105.43 53.30 -30.92
C ARG A 9 -104.51 52.12 -31.20
N ASP A 10 -103.94 52.10 -32.40
CA ASP A 10 -102.98 51.10 -32.88
C ASP A 10 -102.21 51.68 -34.09
N GLU A 11 -101.31 50.88 -34.65
CA GLU A 11 -100.39 51.26 -35.74
C GLU A 11 -101.08 51.90 -36.96
N ASN A 12 -102.37 51.61 -37.20
CA ASN A 12 -103.08 52.09 -38.39
C ASN A 12 -104.37 52.87 -38.09
N THR A 13 -104.72 53.07 -36.81
CA THR A 13 -106.02 53.62 -36.42
C THR A 13 -105.90 54.79 -35.44
N LEU A 14 -106.54 55.91 -35.78
CA LEU A 14 -106.70 57.07 -34.90
C LEU A 14 -108.16 57.20 -34.44
N VAL A 15 -108.36 57.66 -33.21
CA VAL A 15 -109.70 57.91 -32.63
C VAL A 15 -109.88 59.41 -32.40
N LEU A 16 -111.00 59.96 -32.90
CA LEU A 16 -111.39 61.35 -32.68
C LEU A 16 -111.86 61.55 -31.24
N GLN A 17 -111.32 62.56 -30.56
CA GLN A 17 -111.67 62.90 -29.16
C GLN A 17 -112.77 63.97 -29.09
N GLU A 18 -113.19 64.50 -30.22
CA GLU A 18 -114.22 65.53 -30.36
C GLU A 18 -114.90 65.43 -31.73
N ASP A 19 -116.12 65.97 -31.85
CA ASP A 19 -116.85 65.99 -33.11
C ASP A 19 -116.10 66.81 -34.18
N ALA A 20 -115.92 66.21 -35.35
CA ALA A 20 -115.16 66.75 -36.46
C ALA A 20 -116.02 66.88 -37.72
N ASN A 21 -115.88 68.00 -38.44
CA ASN A 21 -116.56 68.23 -39.71
C ASN A 21 -115.61 68.10 -40.89
N LYS A 22 -116.17 67.86 -42.08
CA LYS A 22 -115.39 67.79 -43.32
C LYS A 22 -114.65 69.11 -43.56
N GLY A 23 -113.32 69.05 -43.55
CA GLY A 23 -112.45 70.21 -43.70
C GLY A 23 -111.72 70.63 -42.42
N ASP A 24 -111.98 70.00 -41.26
CA ASP A 24 -111.13 70.17 -40.09
C ASP A 24 -109.79 69.41 -40.24
N LEU A 25 -108.76 69.84 -39.50
CA LEU A 25 -107.37 69.38 -39.66
C LEU A 25 -106.91 68.57 -38.45
N ILE A 26 -106.08 67.55 -38.66
CA ILE A 26 -105.42 66.78 -37.61
C ILE A 26 -103.92 67.08 -37.67
N ASP A 27 -103.34 67.52 -36.55
CA ASP A 27 -101.91 67.76 -36.47
C ASP A 27 -101.17 66.45 -36.15
N LEU A 28 -100.51 65.88 -37.16
CA LEU A 28 -99.74 64.65 -37.03
C LEU A 28 -98.39 64.88 -36.35
N LYS A 29 -97.89 66.13 -36.24
CA LYS A 29 -96.63 66.40 -35.53
C LYS A 29 -96.76 66.17 -34.03
N SER A 30 -97.93 66.44 -33.44
CA SER A 30 -98.17 66.19 -32.01
C SER A 30 -98.35 64.70 -31.67
N LEU A 31 -98.41 63.81 -32.67
CA LEU A 31 -98.53 62.36 -32.47
C LEU A 31 -97.15 61.66 -32.39
N HIS A 32 -96.06 62.35 -32.76
CA HIS A 32 -94.71 61.77 -32.83
C HIS A 32 -93.99 61.65 -31.47
N ASP A 33 -94.61 62.08 -30.37
CA ASP A 33 -94.01 61.99 -29.02
C ASP A 33 -94.12 60.58 -28.39
N LEU A 34 -94.67 59.61 -29.12
CA LEU A 34 -94.80 58.22 -28.70
C LEU A 34 -94.30 57.29 -29.79
N ASP A 35 -93.00 57.30 -30.13
CA ASP A 35 -92.39 56.20 -30.87
C ASP A 35 -90.87 56.14 -30.69
N ILE A 36 -90.43 55.16 -29.89
CA ILE A 36 -89.08 54.59 -29.74
C ILE A 36 -87.93 55.62 -29.69
N ASP A 37 -87.54 55.94 -28.45
CA ASP A 37 -86.45 56.84 -28.14
C ASP A 37 -85.08 56.35 -28.68
N LYS A 38 -84.64 56.90 -29.81
CA LYS A 38 -83.30 56.70 -30.42
C LYS A 38 -82.16 56.89 -29.43
N THR A 39 -82.36 57.76 -28.44
CA THR A 39 -81.42 58.05 -27.35
C THR A 39 -81.22 56.82 -26.45
N THR A 40 -82.30 56.09 -26.18
CA THR A 40 -82.28 54.85 -25.40
C THR A 40 -81.58 53.72 -26.15
N ILE A 41 -81.84 53.53 -27.46
CA ILE A 41 -81.13 52.50 -28.26
C ILE A 41 -79.64 52.82 -28.36
N THR A 42 -79.27 54.08 -28.59
CA THR A 42 -77.87 54.51 -28.70
C THR A 42 -77.12 54.35 -27.36
N ALA A 43 -77.78 54.62 -26.24
CA ALA A 43 -77.22 54.41 -24.91
C ALA A 43 -76.98 52.91 -24.61
N VAL A 44 -77.93 52.04 -24.98
CA VAL A 44 -77.79 50.57 -24.84
C VAL A 44 -76.67 50.03 -25.73
N VAL A 45 -76.61 50.43 -27.01
CA VAL A 45 -75.51 50.02 -27.92
C VAL A 45 -74.14 50.49 -27.41
N ASN A 46 -74.05 51.70 -26.86
CA ASN A 46 -72.82 52.22 -26.27
C ASN A 46 -72.45 51.57 -24.93
N SER A 47 -73.41 51.01 -24.18
CA SER A 47 -73.11 50.26 -22.95
C SER A 47 -72.63 48.85 -23.28
N ILE A 48 -73.27 48.19 -24.25
CA ILE A 48 -72.85 46.87 -24.77
C ILE A 48 -71.44 46.96 -25.35
N ARG A 49 -71.16 47.93 -26.22
CA ARG A 49 -69.82 48.16 -26.78
C ARG A 49 -68.77 48.47 -25.70
N ARG A 50 -69.12 49.21 -24.65
CA ARG A 50 -68.20 49.49 -23.53
C ARG A 50 -67.90 48.25 -22.70
N LYS A 51 -68.88 47.38 -22.48
CA LYS A 51 -68.68 46.11 -21.78
C LYS A 51 -67.78 45.17 -22.58
N GLU A 52 -68.10 44.96 -23.86
CA GLU A 52 -67.28 44.13 -24.76
C GLU A 52 -65.84 44.67 -24.86
N PHE A 53 -65.67 45.99 -24.94
CA PHE A 53 -64.35 46.62 -24.95
C PHE A 53 -63.60 46.42 -23.63
N ASN A 54 -64.27 46.57 -22.47
CA ASN A 54 -63.64 46.36 -21.17
C ASN A 54 -63.27 44.89 -20.93
N ASP A 55 -64.12 43.95 -21.35
CA ASP A 55 -63.85 42.51 -21.25
C ASP A 55 -62.65 42.14 -22.15
N ALA A 56 -62.59 42.68 -23.37
CA ALA A 56 -61.44 42.51 -24.26
C ALA A 56 -60.16 43.14 -23.73
N LEU A 57 -60.25 44.32 -23.10
CA LEU A 57 -59.13 44.98 -22.45
C LEU A 57 -58.61 44.17 -21.26
N GLN A 58 -59.50 43.58 -20.47
CA GLN A 58 -59.14 42.76 -19.32
C GLN A 58 -58.47 41.45 -19.76
N ASP A 59 -58.99 40.78 -20.80
CA ASP A 59 -58.38 39.59 -21.39
C ASP A 59 -57.00 39.88 -21.99
N ALA A 60 -56.83 41.03 -22.66
CA ALA A 60 -55.54 41.48 -23.17
C ALA A 60 -54.54 41.74 -22.02
N LEU A 61 -54.97 42.42 -20.95
CA LEU A 61 -54.13 42.65 -19.77
C LEU A 61 -53.69 41.33 -19.13
N GLN A 62 -54.61 40.37 -19.04
CA GLN A 62 -54.36 39.07 -18.43
C GLN A 62 -53.34 38.28 -19.25
N LYS A 63 -53.50 38.23 -20.58
CA LYS A 63 -52.53 37.62 -21.50
C LYS A 63 -51.14 38.25 -21.40
N GLU A 64 -51.06 39.58 -21.33
CA GLU A 64 -49.78 40.28 -21.20
C GLU A 64 -49.11 40.01 -19.84
N THR A 65 -49.87 39.96 -18.75
CA THR A 65 -49.34 39.57 -17.44
C THR A 65 -48.85 38.12 -17.40
N GLU A 66 -49.56 37.19 -18.04
CA GLU A 66 -49.13 35.79 -18.16
C GLU A 66 -47.86 35.66 -19.01
N GLN A 67 -47.75 36.44 -20.09
CA GLN A 67 -46.57 36.45 -20.94
C GLN A 67 -45.35 36.98 -20.19
N ILE A 68 -45.49 38.10 -19.46
CA ILE A 68 -44.42 38.65 -18.61
C ILE A 68 -43.99 37.65 -17.54
N LYS A 69 -44.94 36.94 -16.91
CA LYS A 69 -44.62 35.88 -15.93
C LYS A 69 -43.82 34.75 -16.58
N ARG A 70 -44.27 34.24 -17.74
CA ARG A 70 -43.56 33.17 -18.46
C ARG A 70 -42.15 33.59 -18.85
N GLU A 71 -41.97 34.81 -19.37
CA GLU A 71 -40.65 35.33 -19.72
C GLU A 71 -39.75 35.46 -18.50
N SER A 72 -40.29 35.94 -17.37
CA SER A 72 -39.57 36.01 -16.10
C SER A 72 -39.14 34.62 -15.60
N ASP A 73 -40.03 33.63 -15.65
CA ASP A 73 -39.76 32.26 -15.23
C ASP A 73 -38.70 31.60 -16.13
N LEU A 74 -38.80 31.77 -17.46
CA LEU A 74 -37.80 31.29 -18.40
C LEU A 74 -36.41 31.90 -18.13
N ARG A 75 -36.38 33.21 -17.83
CA ARG A 75 -35.14 33.92 -17.54
C ARG A 75 -34.49 33.43 -16.24
N LEU A 76 -35.30 33.14 -15.22
CA LEU A 76 -34.82 32.52 -13.99
C LEU A 76 -34.28 31.11 -14.24
N GLU A 77 -34.99 30.29 -15.04
CA GLU A 77 -34.55 28.93 -15.36
C GLU A 77 -33.23 28.91 -16.12
N ILE A 78 -33.04 29.82 -17.09
CA ILE A 78 -31.76 29.98 -17.81
C ILE A 78 -30.65 30.35 -16.83
N LYS A 79 -30.89 31.33 -15.95
CA LYS A 79 -29.88 31.79 -15.00
C LYS A 79 -29.49 30.71 -13.99
N VAL A 80 -30.46 29.88 -13.57
CA VAL A 80 -30.19 28.71 -12.73
C VAL A 80 -29.33 27.68 -13.48
N LYS A 81 -29.66 27.38 -14.75
CA LYS A 81 -28.86 26.46 -15.58
C LYS A 81 -27.43 26.96 -15.81
N GLU A 82 -27.23 28.25 -16.04
CA GLU A 82 -25.90 28.86 -16.17
C GLU A 82 -25.07 28.69 -14.89
N VAL A 83 -25.67 29.01 -13.73
CA VAL A 83 -24.99 28.85 -12.44
C VAL A 83 -24.66 27.38 -12.16
N ILE A 84 -25.56 26.44 -12.48
CA ILE A 84 -25.30 25.01 -12.32
C ILE A 84 -24.13 24.59 -13.23
N ALA A 85 -24.14 24.96 -14.51
CA ALA A 85 -23.07 24.63 -15.43
C ALA A 85 -21.70 25.18 -15.00
N GLU A 86 -21.65 26.41 -14.47
CA GLU A 86 -20.43 26.99 -13.91
C GLU A 86 -19.94 26.23 -12.67
N LYS A 87 -20.86 25.82 -11.79
CA LYS A 87 -20.54 25.05 -10.58
C LYS A 87 -20.05 23.65 -10.93
N ASP A 88 -20.71 22.96 -11.87
CA ASP A 88 -20.31 21.64 -12.34
C ASP A 88 -18.92 21.69 -12.97
N GLN A 89 -18.64 22.69 -13.81
CA GLN A 89 -17.31 22.87 -14.38
C GLN A 89 -16.24 23.12 -13.30
N LYS A 90 -16.59 23.86 -12.24
CA LYS A 90 -15.68 24.09 -11.12
C LYS A 90 -15.48 22.85 -10.26
N ILE A 91 -16.51 22.04 -10.07
CA ILE A 91 -16.43 20.75 -9.36
C ILE A 91 -15.49 19.82 -10.11
N THR A 92 -15.70 19.60 -11.42
CA THR A 92 -14.81 18.75 -12.23
C THR A 92 -13.36 19.22 -12.17
N ARG A 93 -13.11 20.53 -12.29
CA ARG A 93 -11.73 21.07 -12.18
C ARG A 93 -11.10 20.82 -10.82
N LEU A 94 -11.87 20.93 -9.74
CA LEU A 94 -11.35 20.68 -8.39
C LEU A 94 -11.12 19.19 -8.16
N GLU A 95 -11.99 18.32 -8.67
CA GLU A 95 -11.82 16.86 -8.64
C GLU A 95 -10.55 16.45 -9.38
N ASP A 96 -10.34 16.95 -10.60
CA ASP A 96 -9.12 16.71 -11.39
C ASP A 96 -7.87 17.18 -10.64
N GLN A 97 -7.93 18.34 -9.96
CA GLN A 97 -6.80 18.85 -9.18
C GLN A 97 -6.50 17.98 -7.96
N ILE A 98 -7.52 17.50 -7.27
CA ILE A 98 -7.38 16.62 -6.11
C ILE A 98 -6.78 15.28 -6.55
N GLU A 99 -7.29 14.69 -7.63
CA GLU A 99 -6.78 13.43 -8.15
C GLU A 99 -5.31 13.55 -8.59
N ASN A 100 -4.97 14.60 -9.35
CA ASN A 100 -3.59 14.85 -9.75
C ASN A 100 -2.66 15.08 -8.54
N SER A 101 -3.13 15.82 -7.54
CA SER A 101 -2.36 16.04 -6.31
C SER A 101 -2.16 14.75 -5.53
N SER A 102 -3.18 13.89 -5.45
CA SER A 102 -3.11 12.59 -4.78
C SER A 102 -2.11 11.67 -5.47
N GLN A 103 -2.20 11.55 -6.80
CA GLN A 103 -1.27 10.76 -7.60
C GLN A 103 0.18 11.27 -7.48
N ALA A 104 0.37 12.60 -7.47
CA ALA A 104 1.69 13.20 -7.29
C ALA A 104 2.28 12.90 -5.90
N GLN A 105 1.46 12.91 -4.84
CA GLN A 105 1.88 12.52 -3.50
C GLN A 105 2.26 11.05 -3.42
N GLU A 106 1.45 10.16 -4.00
CA GLU A 106 1.74 8.72 -4.04
C GLU A 106 3.06 8.43 -4.77
N LEU A 107 3.27 9.06 -5.94
CA LEU A 107 4.53 8.97 -6.67
C LEU A 107 5.72 9.53 -5.89
N ALA A 108 5.53 10.61 -5.13
CA ALA A 108 6.58 11.17 -4.29
C ALA A 108 6.97 10.21 -3.16
N ILE A 109 5.98 9.56 -2.53
CA ILE A 109 6.21 8.55 -1.50
C ILE A 109 6.96 7.35 -2.09
N ILE A 110 6.51 6.81 -3.22
CA ILE A 110 7.17 5.67 -3.89
C ILE A 110 8.62 6.02 -4.23
N LYS A 111 8.88 7.20 -4.82
CA LYS A 111 10.23 7.65 -5.16
C LYS A 111 11.13 7.86 -3.94
N ALA A 112 10.57 8.22 -2.79
CA ALA A 112 11.32 8.37 -1.54
C ALA A 112 11.62 7.00 -0.90
N VAL A 113 10.71 6.04 -0.98
CA VAL A 113 10.80 4.74 -0.31
C VAL A 113 11.58 3.70 -1.13
N ASP A 114 11.41 3.66 -2.46
CA ASP A 114 12.10 2.72 -3.36
C ASP A 114 13.63 2.66 -3.19
N PRO A 115 14.38 3.78 -3.13
CA PRO A 115 15.82 3.71 -2.91
C PRO A 115 16.19 3.19 -1.52
N ILE A 116 15.40 3.53 -0.49
CA ILE A 116 15.62 3.09 0.90
C ILE A 116 15.39 1.58 1.01
N GLU A 117 14.35 1.05 0.37
CA GLU A 117 14.09 -0.39 0.36
C GLU A 117 15.20 -1.17 -0.36
N LYS A 118 15.68 -0.66 -1.50
CA LYS A 118 16.80 -1.25 -2.22
C LYS A 118 18.09 -1.24 -1.41
N GLU A 119 18.40 -0.13 -0.74
CA GLU A 119 19.57 -0.02 0.14
C GLU A 119 19.46 -0.98 1.33
N ARG A 120 18.30 -1.04 1.99
CA ARG A 120 18.01 -1.98 3.08
C ARG A 120 18.25 -3.42 2.64
N ASP A 121 17.73 -3.81 1.47
CA ASP A 121 17.83 -5.18 0.97
C ASP A 121 19.28 -5.52 0.58
N GLN A 122 20.02 -4.58 0.00
CA GLN A 122 21.45 -4.75 -0.26
C GLN A 122 22.27 -4.91 1.04
N ILE A 123 22.01 -4.07 2.04
CA ILE A 123 22.68 -4.16 3.36
C ILE A 123 22.38 -5.50 4.02
N LYS A 124 21.13 -5.98 3.93
CA LYS A 124 20.74 -7.27 4.49
C LYS A 124 21.53 -8.42 3.85
N ILE A 125 21.63 -8.45 2.52
CA ILE A 125 22.38 -9.47 1.79
C ILE A 125 23.88 -9.40 2.15
N GLN A 126 24.46 -8.20 2.21
CA GLN A 126 25.86 -8.03 2.60
C GLN A 126 26.13 -8.47 4.03
N LYS A 127 25.21 -8.17 4.95
CA LYS A 127 25.33 -8.60 6.34
C LYS A 127 25.28 -10.12 6.46
N GLU A 128 24.34 -10.77 5.77
CA GLU A 128 24.22 -12.23 5.77
C GLU A 128 25.46 -12.90 5.18
N SER A 129 26.03 -12.38 4.09
CA SER A 129 27.26 -12.93 3.50
C SER A 129 28.47 -12.77 4.41
N ILE A 130 28.60 -11.61 5.06
CA ILE A 130 29.65 -11.34 6.05
C ILE A 130 29.51 -12.28 7.26
N GLU A 131 28.30 -12.46 7.79
CA GLU A 131 28.06 -13.36 8.92
C GLU A 131 28.41 -14.82 8.60
N ILE A 132 28.07 -15.30 7.41
CA ILE A 132 28.44 -16.64 6.95
C ILE A 132 29.97 -16.77 6.86
N SER A 133 30.64 -15.83 6.20
CA SER A 133 32.09 -15.84 6.06
C SER A 133 32.81 -15.82 7.41
N TYR A 134 32.35 -15.01 8.37
CA TYR A 134 32.93 -15.00 9.71
C TYR A 134 32.69 -16.30 10.47
N LYS A 135 31.50 -16.92 10.34
CA LYS A 135 31.24 -18.23 10.97
C LYS A 135 32.17 -19.31 10.43
N GLU A 136 32.34 -19.37 9.11
CA GLU A 136 33.25 -20.32 8.46
C GLU A 136 34.71 -20.11 8.90
N GLU A 137 35.18 -18.85 8.95
CA GLU A 137 36.54 -18.56 9.40
C GLU A 137 36.73 -18.88 10.89
N ILE A 138 35.72 -18.61 11.73
CA ILE A 138 35.76 -18.99 13.15
C ILE A 138 35.83 -20.51 13.31
N GLU A 139 35.05 -21.28 12.57
CA GLU A 139 35.12 -22.75 12.61
C GLU A 139 36.48 -23.27 12.15
N ARG A 140 37.01 -22.73 11.04
CA ARG A 140 38.34 -23.07 10.54
C ARG A 140 39.42 -22.76 11.57
N LEU A 141 39.39 -21.59 12.19
CA LEU A 141 40.35 -21.19 13.22
C LEU A 141 40.24 -22.04 14.48
N LYS A 142 39.02 -22.42 14.88
CA LYS A 142 38.81 -23.37 16.00
C LYS A 142 39.42 -24.73 15.69
N ASP A 143 39.12 -25.31 14.53
CA ASP A 143 39.69 -26.61 14.12
C ASP A 143 41.22 -26.56 14.04
N MET A 144 41.78 -25.51 13.45
CA MET A 144 43.23 -25.29 13.42
C MET A 144 43.83 -25.17 14.81
N LYS A 145 43.19 -24.42 15.72
CA LYS A 145 43.64 -24.27 17.11
C LYS A 145 43.63 -25.60 17.85
N THR A 146 42.55 -26.39 17.74
CA THR A 146 42.46 -27.70 18.40
C THR A 146 43.52 -28.65 17.86
N LYS A 147 43.75 -28.72 16.54
CA LYS A 147 44.81 -29.55 15.92
C LYS A 147 46.22 -29.12 16.32
N LEU A 148 46.49 -27.82 16.35
CA LEU A 148 47.79 -27.31 16.82
C LEU A 148 47.97 -27.58 18.31
N SER A 149 46.94 -27.41 19.13
CA SER A 149 46.99 -27.67 20.56
C SER A 149 47.28 -29.15 20.86
N THR A 150 46.58 -30.08 20.20
CA THR A 150 46.85 -31.52 20.37
C THR A 150 48.27 -31.91 19.94
N LYS A 151 48.76 -31.36 18.81
CA LYS A 151 50.13 -31.60 18.35
C LYS A 151 51.18 -31.03 19.31
N MET A 152 51.02 -29.77 19.71
CA MET A 152 51.94 -29.10 20.63
C MET A 152 51.99 -29.80 21.99
N LEU A 153 50.86 -30.29 22.50
CA LEU A 153 50.79 -31.06 23.74
C LEU A 153 51.55 -32.40 23.64
N GLY A 154 51.44 -33.10 22.50
CA GLY A 154 52.23 -34.30 22.23
C GLY A 154 53.73 -34.01 22.20
N GLU A 155 54.15 -33.01 21.41
CA GLU A 155 55.57 -32.61 21.33
C GLU A 155 56.13 -32.14 22.69
N THR A 156 55.30 -31.48 23.51
CA THR A 156 55.71 -31.05 24.86
C THR A 156 55.86 -32.24 25.81
N LEU A 157 54.97 -33.24 25.73
CA LEU A 157 55.06 -34.46 26.55
C LEU A 157 56.34 -35.24 26.21
N GLU A 158 56.61 -35.43 24.91
CA GLU A 158 57.83 -36.08 24.43
C GLU A 158 59.10 -35.39 24.92
N GLN A 159 59.17 -34.06 24.78
CA GLN A 159 60.31 -33.28 25.26
C GLN A 159 60.46 -33.33 26.79
N HIS A 160 59.35 -33.31 27.52
CA HIS A 160 59.38 -33.40 28.97
C HIS A 160 59.98 -34.73 29.42
N CYS A 161 59.52 -35.86 28.86
CA CYS A 161 60.04 -37.17 29.17
C CYS A 161 61.54 -37.31 28.84
N GLU A 162 61.99 -36.80 27.69
CA GLU A 162 63.40 -36.78 27.29
C GLU A 162 64.25 -35.99 28.30
N ILE A 163 63.82 -34.79 28.67
CA ILE A 163 64.53 -33.92 29.62
C ILE A 163 64.62 -34.57 31.00
N GLU A 164 63.53 -35.14 31.51
CA GLU A 164 63.52 -35.80 32.82
C GLU A 164 64.42 -37.04 32.84
N PHE A 165 64.47 -37.79 31.74
CA PHE A 165 65.38 -38.91 31.60
C PHE A 165 66.85 -38.45 31.64
N GLU A 166 67.23 -37.47 30.82
CA GLU A 166 68.63 -37.01 30.74
C GLU A 166 69.14 -36.45 32.08
N LYS A 167 68.26 -35.80 32.87
CA LYS A 167 68.59 -35.36 34.24
C LYS A 167 69.04 -36.51 35.14
N LEU A 168 68.37 -37.67 35.05
CA LEU A 168 68.66 -38.84 35.88
C LEU A 168 69.67 -39.80 35.27
N ARG A 169 69.87 -39.73 33.94
CA ARG A 169 70.70 -40.67 33.16
C ARG A 169 72.10 -40.84 33.72
N SER A 170 72.80 -39.73 33.95
CA SER A 170 74.17 -39.74 34.46
C SER A 170 74.32 -40.38 35.86
N THR A 171 73.26 -40.33 36.67
CA THR A 171 73.29 -40.81 38.06
C THR A 171 72.77 -42.23 38.23
N ALA A 172 71.75 -42.62 37.49
CA ALA A 172 71.00 -43.86 37.70
C ALA A 172 71.05 -44.82 36.50
N PHE A 173 71.29 -44.33 35.28
CA PHE A 173 71.16 -45.10 34.04
C PHE A 173 72.34 -44.86 33.10
N LYS A 174 73.57 -45.16 33.59
CA LYS A 174 74.84 -44.76 32.93
C LYS A 174 75.00 -45.25 31.50
N TYR A 175 74.49 -46.45 31.20
CA TYR A 175 74.60 -47.10 29.89
C TYR A 175 73.26 -47.16 29.16
N ALA A 176 72.25 -46.47 29.65
CA ALA A 176 70.95 -46.41 29.03
C ALA A 176 70.86 -45.29 28.01
N ILE A 177 70.12 -45.55 26.94
CA ILE A 177 69.83 -44.63 25.85
C ILE A 177 68.31 -44.54 25.74
N PHE A 178 67.79 -43.32 25.66
CA PHE A 178 66.37 -43.06 25.47
C PHE A 178 66.23 -42.05 24.34
N ASP A 179 66.05 -42.56 23.13
CA ASP A 179 66.07 -41.76 21.92
C ASP A 179 64.79 -41.97 21.10
N LYS A 180 64.47 -40.99 20.25
CA LYS A 180 63.33 -41.08 19.34
C LYS A 180 63.48 -42.23 18.36
N ASP A 181 62.39 -42.95 18.08
CA ASP A 181 62.33 -43.89 16.97
C ASP A 181 62.24 -43.14 15.63
N ASN A 182 63.39 -43.02 14.96
CA ASN A 182 63.49 -42.37 13.64
C ASN A 182 63.38 -43.36 12.47
N ASP A 183 63.25 -44.66 12.75
CA ASP A 183 63.22 -45.68 11.71
C ASP A 183 61.79 -45.94 11.21
N ALA A 184 61.40 -45.32 10.11
CA ALA A 184 60.09 -45.50 9.49
C ALA A 184 60.01 -46.66 8.47
N SER A 185 61.04 -47.52 8.37
CA SER A 185 61.18 -48.51 7.29
C SER A 185 60.06 -49.57 7.21
N SER A 186 59.32 -49.80 8.31
CA SER A 186 58.21 -50.76 8.38
C SER A 186 56.81 -50.13 8.25
N GLY A 187 56.72 -48.81 8.06
CA GLY A 187 55.46 -48.08 7.89
C GLY A 187 54.75 -47.66 9.19
N SER A 188 55.30 -48.02 10.35
CA SER A 188 54.91 -47.53 11.67
C SER A 188 56.17 -47.14 12.45
N LYS A 189 56.03 -46.23 13.42
CA LYS A 189 57.09 -45.76 14.29
C LYS A 189 56.52 -45.60 15.70
N GLY A 190 57.29 -45.99 16.70
CA GLY A 190 57.01 -45.58 18.07
C GLY A 190 57.45 -44.13 18.33
N ASP A 191 57.28 -43.65 19.55
CA ASP A 191 57.77 -42.31 19.93
C ASP A 191 59.23 -42.37 20.40
N TYR A 192 59.53 -43.25 21.37
CA TYR A 192 60.87 -43.42 21.93
C TYR A 192 61.22 -44.89 22.18
N ILE A 193 62.52 -45.19 22.16
CA ILE A 193 63.04 -46.50 22.54
C ILE A 193 64.03 -46.31 23.69
N TYR A 194 63.77 -47.00 24.79
CA TYR A 194 64.73 -47.19 25.86
C TYR A 194 65.56 -48.44 25.58
N ARG A 195 66.89 -48.33 25.62
CA ARG A 195 67.80 -49.48 25.56
C ARG A 195 68.86 -49.34 26.61
N GLU A 196 69.12 -50.41 27.35
CA GLU A 196 70.16 -50.43 28.37
C GLU A 196 71.09 -51.62 28.16
N SER A 197 72.39 -51.35 28.23
CA SER A 197 73.44 -52.35 28.06
C SER A 197 74.35 -52.40 29.28
N ASP A 198 75.01 -53.53 29.49
CA ASP A 198 76.08 -53.64 30.48
C ASP A 198 77.36 -52.93 30.01
N GLU A 199 78.40 -52.93 30.85
CA GLU A 199 79.70 -52.30 30.51
C GLU A 199 80.40 -52.97 29.31
N GLN A 200 79.97 -54.18 28.94
CA GLN A 200 80.49 -54.95 27.81
C GLN A 200 79.67 -54.74 26.53
N GLY A 201 78.61 -53.92 26.59
CA GLY A 201 77.73 -53.62 25.45
C GLY A 201 76.66 -54.67 25.18
N ASN A 202 76.38 -55.58 26.13
CA ASN A 202 75.27 -56.52 26.00
C ASN A 202 73.96 -55.85 26.42
N GLU A 203 73.03 -55.68 25.47
CA GLU A 203 71.68 -55.21 25.77
C GLU A 203 70.96 -56.22 26.66
N PHE A 204 70.44 -55.77 27.80
CA PHE A 204 69.68 -56.63 28.73
C PHE A 204 68.25 -56.13 28.98
N ILE A 205 67.95 -54.88 28.64
CA ILE A 205 66.58 -54.32 28.63
C ILE A 205 66.41 -53.46 27.38
N SER A 206 65.29 -53.68 26.68
CA SER A 206 64.78 -52.74 25.68
C SER A 206 63.28 -52.57 25.81
N ILE A 207 62.81 -51.31 25.79
CA ILE A 207 61.41 -50.95 25.99
C ILE A 207 60.99 -49.95 24.92
N MET A 208 59.91 -50.26 24.21
CA MET A 208 59.27 -49.34 23.27
C MET A 208 58.29 -48.44 24.02
N PHE A 209 58.31 -47.13 23.75
CA PHE A 209 57.40 -46.17 24.36
C PHE A 209 56.51 -45.51 23.29
N GLU A 210 55.21 -45.49 23.58
CA GLU A 210 54.22 -44.68 22.88
C GLU A 210 53.59 -43.70 23.87
N MET A 211 53.75 -42.41 23.63
CA MET A 211 53.28 -41.33 24.49
C MET A 211 51.96 -40.80 23.97
N LYS A 212 50.87 -41.16 24.66
CA LYS A 212 49.54 -40.61 24.37
C LYS A 212 49.14 -39.57 25.40
N ASN A 213 48.58 -38.47 24.92
CA ASN A 213 47.88 -37.51 25.75
C ASN A 213 46.37 -37.56 25.44
N GLU A 214 45.54 -37.48 26.46
CA GLU A 214 44.10 -37.34 26.30
C GLU A 214 43.74 -35.86 26.36
N ASN A 215 43.31 -35.30 25.22
CA ASN A 215 42.74 -33.96 25.17
C ASN A 215 41.21 -34.07 25.09
N GLU A 216 40.49 -33.27 25.86
CA GLU A 216 39.03 -33.35 26.01
C GLU A 216 38.26 -33.06 24.71
N GLU A 217 38.89 -32.41 23.72
CA GLU A 217 38.23 -31.87 22.51
C GLU A 217 38.24 -32.79 21.27
N THR A 218 38.87 -33.98 21.28
CA THR A 218 38.92 -34.83 20.08
C THR A 218 37.61 -35.57 19.84
N ALA A 219 36.93 -35.25 18.73
CA ALA A 219 35.61 -35.80 18.35
C ALA A 219 35.59 -37.33 18.06
N ILE A 220 36.75 -37.96 17.85
CA ILE A 220 36.88 -39.39 17.58
C ILE A 220 37.92 -39.96 18.55
N LYS A 221 37.46 -40.72 19.55
CA LYS A 221 38.32 -41.48 20.45
C LYS A 221 38.57 -42.87 19.86
N ARG A 222 39.83 -43.23 19.58
CA ARG A 222 40.20 -44.63 19.31
C ARG A 222 40.19 -45.41 20.63
N ARG A 223 39.96 -46.72 20.56
CA ARG A 223 40.01 -47.57 21.76
C ARG A 223 41.47 -47.84 22.13
N ASN A 224 41.76 -47.94 23.42
CA ASN A 224 43.11 -48.27 23.92
C ASN A 224 43.64 -49.58 23.32
N GLU A 225 42.77 -50.56 23.05
CA GLU A 225 43.13 -51.82 22.39
C GLU A 225 43.79 -51.63 21.02
N ASP A 226 43.40 -50.60 20.26
CA ASP A 226 43.97 -50.35 18.93
C ASP A 226 45.39 -49.79 19.07
N PHE A 227 45.64 -48.91 20.04
CA PHE A 227 46.97 -48.38 20.34
C PHE A 227 47.91 -49.46 20.88
N LEU A 228 47.43 -50.34 21.76
CA LEU A 228 48.23 -51.43 22.32
C LEU A 228 48.66 -52.45 21.25
N LYS A 229 47.81 -52.71 20.25
CA LYS A 229 48.15 -53.59 19.12
C LYS A 229 49.21 -52.97 18.21
N GLU A 230 49.10 -51.66 17.93
CA GLU A 230 50.10 -50.92 17.16
C GLU A 230 51.45 -50.91 17.92
N LEU A 231 51.42 -50.64 19.23
CA LEU A 231 52.60 -50.65 20.09
C LEU A 231 53.31 -52.01 20.15
N ASP A 232 52.58 -53.12 20.32
CA ASP A 232 53.17 -54.47 20.34
C ASP A 232 53.77 -54.88 18.98
N LYS A 233 53.18 -54.39 17.89
CA LYS A 233 53.74 -54.55 16.54
C LYS A 233 55.08 -53.82 16.42
N ASP A 234 55.14 -52.56 16.82
CA ASP A 234 56.35 -51.74 16.75
C ASP A 234 57.44 -52.28 17.67
N ARG A 235 57.07 -52.77 18.86
CA ARG A 235 57.96 -53.53 19.76
C ARG A 235 58.64 -54.69 19.05
N THR A 236 57.87 -55.51 18.34
CA THR A 236 58.38 -56.70 17.64
C THR A 236 59.27 -56.32 16.46
N GLU A 237 58.88 -55.33 15.67
CA GLU A 237 59.65 -54.85 14.51
C GLU A 237 60.98 -54.22 14.92
N LYS A 238 61.00 -53.45 16.02
CA LYS A 238 62.21 -52.82 16.57
C LYS A 238 63.01 -53.73 17.49
N LYS A 239 62.61 -55.00 17.64
CA LYS A 239 63.27 -55.99 18.50
C LYS A 239 63.44 -55.51 19.95
N CYS A 240 62.39 -54.88 20.48
CA CYS A 240 62.34 -54.50 21.89
C CYS A 240 61.76 -55.65 22.72
N GLU A 241 62.28 -55.83 23.93
CA GLU A 241 61.79 -56.85 24.86
C GLU A 241 60.39 -56.49 25.39
N TYR A 242 60.18 -55.24 25.78
CA TYR A 242 58.93 -54.72 26.35
C TYR A 242 58.37 -53.54 25.57
N ALA A 243 57.10 -53.21 25.83
CA ALA A 243 56.44 -51.98 25.38
C ALA A 243 55.34 -51.56 26.36
#